data_AF-A0A381NTH4-F1
#
_entry.id   AF-A0A381NTH4-F1
#
_cell.length_a   1.000
_cell.length_b   1.000
_cell.length_c   1.000
_cell.angle_alpha   90.00
_cell.angle_beta   90.00
_cell.angle_gamma   90.00
#
_symmetry.space_group_name_H-M   'P 1'
#
loop_
_entity.id
_entity.type
_entity.pdbx_description
1 polymer ?
#
loop_
_entity_poly.entity_id
_entity_poly.type
_entity_poly.pdbx_seq_one_letter_code
_entity_poly.pdbx_strand_id
1 'polypeptide(L)'
;MKYQVQEMLRVERIFEPAAVEEEIAAYNPLIPDGSNWKATLLFEYPDPALRAKALSQLRGIEHMVWIDVEGFPRHFAIANEDLDRTNASKTAAVHFLRFEFTTNEIAAIHSHQLIRLGIEHEAMFCETVLDDGARRSLLEDFD
;
A
#
# COMPACT_ATOMS: atom_id res chain seq x y z
N MET A 1 0.54 -7.72 9.13
CA MET A 1 0.83 -6.73 10.21
C MET A 1 1.46 -7.30 11.46
N LYS A 2 0.91 -8.33 12.11
CA LYS A 2 1.45 -8.92 13.36
C LYS A 2 2.98 -9.12 13.37
N TYR A 3 3.54 -9.66 12.29
CA TYR A 3 4.99 -9.90 12.19
C TYR A 3 5.82 -8.61 12.20
N GLN A 4 5.40 -7.57 11.47
CA GLN A 4 6.12 -6.29 11.44
C GLN A 4 6.13 -5.64 12.83
N VAL A 5 5.00 -5.63 13.54
CA VAL A 5 4.92 -5.12 14.91
C VAL A 5 5.86 -5.90 15.82
N GLN A 6 5.81 -7.24 15.78
CA GLN A 6 6.67 -8.08 16.63
C GLN A 6 8.16 -7.85 16.35
N GLU A 7 8.54 -7.68 15.10
CA GLU A 7 9.92 -7.42 14.72
C GLU A 7 10.39 -6.03 15.17
N MET A 8 9.54 -5.00 15.05
CA MET A 8 9.83 -3.65 15.53
C MET A 8 10.04 -3.64 17.05
N LEU A 9 9.13 -4.24 17.81
CA LEU A 9 9.23 -4.37 19.27
C LEU A 9 10.52 -5.10 19.68
N ARG A 10 10.93 -6.13 18.92
CA ARG A 10 12.14 -6.91 19.19
C ARG A 10 13.42 -6.12 18.92
N VAL A 11 13.50 -5.42 17.80
CA VAL A 11 14.68 -4.66 17.39
C VAL A 11 14.90 -3.47 18.33
N GLU A 12 13.83 -2.74 18.64
CA GLU A 12 13.86 -1.56 19.51
C GLU A 12 13.80 -1.91 21.00
N ARG A 13 13.66 -3.20 21.35
CA ARG A 13 13.58 -3.71 22.73
C ARG A 13 12.47 -3.03 23.54
N ILE A 14 11.31 -2.87 22.93
CA ILE A 14 10.12 -2.28 23.55
C ILE A 14 9.35 -3.40 24.28
N PHE A 15 9.27 -3.29 25.61
CA PHE A 15 8.56 -4.26 26.46
C PHE A 15 7.49 -3.63 27.33
N GLU A 16 7.49 -2.30 27.46
CA GLU A 16 6.55 -1.61 28.33
C GLU A 16 5.15 -1.61 27.71
N PRO A 17 4.10 -2.02 28.45
CA PRO A 17 2.77 -2.21 27.89
C PRO A 17 2.23 -1.00 27.12
N ALA A 18 2.42 0.21 27.64
CA ALA A 18 1.97 1.43 26.97
C ALA A 18 2.68 1.66 25.63
N ALA A 19 4.01 1.44 25.57
CA ALA A 19 4.78 1.60 24.34
C ALA A 19 4.46 0.49 23.32
N VAL A 20 4.14 -0.72 23.78
CA VAL A 20 3.66 -1.79 22.90
C VAL A 20 2.31 -1.43 22.27
N GLU A 21 1.37 -0.91 23.06
CA GLU A 21 0.07 -0.45 22.56
C GLU A 21 0.22 0.72 21.58
N GLU A 22 1.12 1.66 21.86
CA GLU A 22 1.45 2.75 20.93
C GLU A 22 1.94 2.23 19.58
N GLU A 23 2.82 1.22 19.57
CA GLU A 23 3.28 0.62 18.31
C GLU A 23 2.17 -0.15 17.61
N ILE A 24 1.37 -0.95 18.32
CA ILE A 24 0.21 -1.62 17.71
C ILE A 24 -0.71 -0.59 17.05
N ALA A 25 -1.00 0.52 17.75
CA ALA A 25 -1.83 1.59 17.25
C ALA A 25 -1.27 2.25 15.98
N ALA A 26 0.05 2.39 15.87
CA ALA A 26 0.70 2.94 14.67
C ALA A 26 0.53 2.05 13.43
N TYR A 27 0.48 0.72 13.59
CA TYR A 27 0.34 -0.22 12.48
C TYR A 27 -1.10 -0.63 12.18
N ASN A 28 -2.05 -0.44 13.11
CA ASN A 28 -3.47 -0.76 12.91
C ASN A 28 -4.09 -0.12 11.65
N PRO A 29 -3.77 1.15 11.28
CA PRO A 29 -4.25 1.74 10.04
C PRO A 29 -3.87 0.97 8.76
N LEU A 30 -2.88 0.08 8.82
CA LEU A 30 -2.42 -0.73 7.70
C LEU A 30 -3.14 -2.08 7.59
N ILE A 31 -4.09 -2.37 8.49
CA ILE A 31 -4.96 -3.53 8.42
C ILE A 31 -6.21 -3.15 7.59
N PRO A 32 -6.64 -3.98 6.63
CA PRO A 32 -7.94 -3.85 5.97
C PRO A 32 -9.10 -3.80 6.99
N ASP A 33 -10.14 -3.05 6.68
CA ASP A 33 -11.32 -2.88 7.54
C ASP A 33 -12.62 -3.48 6.93
N GLY A 34 -12.48 -4.33 5.91
CA GLY A 34 -13.59 -5.01 5.26
C GLY A 34 -14.09 -4.35 3.97
N SER A 35 -13.74 -3.08 3.69
CA SER A 35 -14.11 -2.41 2.43
C SER A 35 -12.93 -1.89 1.61
N ASN A 36 -11.70 -2.16 2.04
CA ASN A 36 -10.50 -1.69 1.37
C ASN A 36 -9.37 -2.71 1.36
N TRP A 37 -8.44 -2.50 0.44
CA TRP A 37 -7.13 -3.14 0.46
C TRP A 37 -6.07 -2.19 0.94
N LYS A 38 -5.09 -2.73 1.68
CA LYS A 38 -3.91 -2.01 2.16
C LYS A 38 -2.67 -2.61 1.52
N ALA A 39 -1.75 -1.75 1.07
CA ALA A 39 -0.48 -2.18 0.49
C ALA A 39 0.68 -1.33 1.00
N THR A 40 1.86 -1.94 1.07
CA THR A 40 3.13 -1.22 1.27
C THR A 40 3.87 -1.20 -0.06
N LEU A 41 4.12 -0.01 -0.61
CA LEU A 41 4.96 0.19 -1.78
C LEU A 41 6.40 0.48 -1.35
N LEU A 42 7.36 -0.27 -1.88
CA LEU A 42 8.79 -0.11 -1.61
C LEU A 42 9.55 0.15 -2.92
N PHE A 43 10.31 1.25 -2.95
CA PHE A 43 11.31 1.52 -3.97
C PHE A 43 12.69 1.07 -3.49
N GLU A 44 13.16 -0.05 -4.03
CA GLU A 44 14.45 -0.62 -3.67
C GLU A 44 15.52 -0.29 -4.71
N TYR A 45 16.56 0.42 -4.27
CA TYR A 45 17.76 0.72 -5.06
C TYR A 45 18.98 0.37 -4.21
N PRO A 46 19.85 -0.55 -4.66
CA PRO A 46 21.03 -0.96 -3.89
C PRO A 46 22.02 0.18 -3.64
N ASP A 47 22.19 1.06 -4.63
CA ASP A 47 23.09 2.20 -4.54
C ASP A 47 22.37 3.43 -3.94
N PRO A 48 22.87 4.01 -2.83
CA PRO A 48 22.23 5.16 -2.19
C PRO A 48 22.16 6.44 -3.03
N ALA A 49 23.14 6.68 -3.90
CA ALA A 49 23.16 7.84 -4.79
C ALA A 49 22.16 7.68 -5.93
N LEU A 50 22.06 6.47 -6.51
CA LEU A 50 21.01 6.15 -7.48
C LEU A 50 19.62 6.24 -6.84
N ARG A 51 19.45 5.72 -5.62
CA ARG A 51 18.20 5.83 -4.86
C ARG A 51 17.77 7.28 -4.68
N ALA A 52 18.67 8.15 -4.23
CA ALA A 52 18.36 9.55 -4.01
C ALA A 52 17.94 10.27 -5.30
N LYS A 53 18.59 9.95 -6.42
CA LYS A 53 18.24 10.49 -7.74
C LYS A 53 16.91 9.95 -8.26
N ALA A 54 16.63 8.66 -8.09
CA ALA A 54 15.38 8.06 -8.51
C ALA A 54 14.19 8.62 -7.71
N LEU A 55 14.31 8.68 -6.37
CA LEU A 55 13.24 9.19 -5.50
C LEU A 55 12.93 10.69 -5.72
N SER A 56 13.85 11.47 -6.31
CA SER A 56 13.52 12.85 -6.69
C SER A 56 12.72 12.93 -7.99
N GLN A 57 12.86 11.94 -8.88
CA GLN A 57 12.11 11.81 -10.13
C GLN A 57 10.73 11.16 -9.95
N LEU A 58 10.54 10.36 -8.91
CA LEU A 58 9.30 9.64 -8.62
C LEU A 58 8.36 10.42 -7.69
N ARG A 59 8.41 11.75 -7.71
CA ARG A 59 7.61 12.57 -6.78
C ARG A 59 6.12 12.43 -7.09
N GLY A 60 5.33 12.03 -6.10
CA GLY A 60 3.88 11.87 -6.25
C GLY A 60 3.46 10.57 -6.91
N ILE A 61 4.41 9.67 -7.20
CA ILE A 61 4.14 8.34 -7.75
C ILE A 61 3.17 7.53 -6.90
N GLU A 62 3.17 7.75 -5.59
CA GLU A 62 2.30 7.08 -4.63
C GLU A 62 0.81 7.35 -4.87
N HIS A 63 0.49 8.48 -5.50
CA HIS A 63 -0.88 8.85 -5.88
C HIS A 63 -1.27 8.34 -7.28
N MET A 64 -0.31 7.77 -8.01
CA MET A 64 -0.49 7.26 -9.38
C MET A 64 -0.51 5.72 -9.42
N VAL A 65 -0.47 5.06 -8.26
CA VAL A 65 -0.71 3.63 -8.14
C VAL A 65 -2.21 3.38 -8.21
N TRP A 66 -2.63 2.43 -9.03
CA TRP A 66 -4.05 2.16 -9.26
C TRP A 66 -4.37 0.66 -9.27
N ILE A 67 -5.65 0.38 -9.01
CA ILE A 67 -6.31 -0.91 -9.20
C ILE A 67 -7.47 -0.72 -10.17
N ASP A 68 -7.60 -1.65 -11.11
CA ASP A 68 -8.63 -1.67 -12.14
C ASP A 68 -9.41 -2.98 -11.99
N VAL A 69 -10.68 -2.83 -11.61
CA VAL A 69 -11.67 -3.90 -11.54
C VAL A 69 -12.53 -3.79 -12.79
N GLU A 70 -12.54 -4.84 -13.61
CA GLU A 70 -13.19 -4.82 -14.91
C GLU A 70 -14.66 -4.35 -14.86
N GLY A 71 -14.97 -3.29 -15.60
CA GLY A 71 -16.32 -2.71 -15.63
C GLY A 71 -16.56 -1.58 -14.62
N PHE A 72 -15.56 -1.23 -13.81
CA PHE A 72 -15.58 -0.09 -12.90
C PHE A 72 -14.48 0.93 -13.26
N PRO A 73 -14.59 2.19 -12.79
CA PRO A 73 -13.49 3.14 -12.87
C PRO A 73 -12.25 2.65 -12.12
N ARG A 74 -11.06 3.12 -12.52
CA ARG A 74 -9.82 2.83 -11.79
C ARG A 74 -9.85 3.46 -10.39
N HIS A 75 -9.41 2.69 -9.41
CA HIS A 75 -9.19 3.13 -8.04
C HIS A 75 -7.72 3.53 -7.86
N PHE A 76 -7.47 4.83 -7.72
CA PHE A 76 -6.14 5.32 -7.35
C PHE A 76 -5.93 5.21 -5.84
N ALA A 77 -4.69 4.96 -5.45
CA ALA A 77 -4.31 4.81 -4.05
C ALA A 77 -4.50 6.13 -3.27
N ILE A 78 -5.06 6.00 -2.07
CA ILE A 78 -5.00 7.03 -1.04
C ILE A 78 -3.74 6.71 -0.23
N ALA A 79 -2.75 7.58 -0.30
CA ALA A 79 -1.41 7.30 0.21
C ALA A 79 -1.08 8.07 1.49
N ASN A 80 -0.36 7.42 2.41
CA ASN A 80 0.32 8.02 3.55
C ASN A 80 -0.58 8.81 4.51
N GLU A 81 -1.83 8.36 4.72
CA GLU A 81 -2.79 8.99 5.65
C GLU A 81 -2.32 8.95 7.11
N ASP A 82 -1.38 8.07 7.43
CA ASP A 82 -0.73 7.89 8.72
C ASP A 82 0.51 8.79 8.92
N LEU A 83 1.00 9.44 7.85
CA LEU A 83 2.20 10.26 7.90
C LEU A 83 1.87 11.75 7.79
N ASP A 84 2.22 12.51 8.83
CA ASP A 84 2.04 13.96 8.90
C ASP A 84 3.06 14.76 8.04
N ARG A 85 3.61 14.15 6.98
CA ARG A 85 4.81 14.63 6.29
C ARG A 85 4.62 14.72 4.77
N THR A 86 4.40 15.93 4.27
CA THR A 86 4.74 16.29 2.89
C THR A 86 6.16 16.86 2.87
N ASN A 87 7.13 16.10 2.36
CA ASN A 87 8.47 16.64 2.11
C ASN A 87 8.53 17.12 0.65
N ALA A 88 8.48 18.45 0.44
CA ALA A 88 8.35 19.05 -0.89
C ALA A 88 9.50 18.75 -1.88
N SER A 89 10.60 18.14 -1.41
CA SER A 89 11.82 17.95 -2.20
C SER A 89 12.00 16.54 -2.78
N LYS A 90 11.49 15.48 -2.13
CA LYS A 90 11.70 14.08 -2.53
C LYS A 90 10.59 13.16 -2.01
N THR A 91 10.33 12.06 -2.72
CA THR A 91 9.41 11.02 -2.24
C THR A 91 10.09 10.07 -1.24
N ALA A 92 9.30 9.32 -0.47
CA ALA A 92 9.78 8.32 0.46
C ALA A 92 10.16 7.02 -0.28
N ALA A 93 11.01 6.19 0.33
CA ALA A 93 11.27 4.86 -0.24
C ALA A 93 10.13 3.88 0.06
N VAL A 94 9.33 4.16 1.09
CA VAL A 94 8.22 3.32 1.56
C VAL A 94 6.97 4.18 1.61
N HIS A 95 5.87 3.67 1.07
CA HIS A 95 4.56 4.30 1.12
C HIS A 95 3.51 3.30 1.60
N PHE A 96 2.55 3.79 2.35
CA PHE A 96 1.36 3.03 2.72
C PHE A 96 0.19 3.48 1.88
N LEU A 97 -0.48 2.52 1.26
CA LEU A 97 -1.52 2.74 0.27
C LEU A 97 -2.82 2.10 0.74
N ARG A 98 -3.92 2.81 0.55
CA ARG A 98 -5.28 2.29 0.71
C ARG A 98 -6.04 2.40 -0.61
N PHE A 99 -6.75 1.34 -0.96
CA PHE A 99 -7.67 1.31 -2.09
C PHE A 99 -9.07 1.04 -1.56
N GLU A 100 -9.96 2.02 -1.67
CA GLU A 100 -11.32 1.94 -1.15
C GLU A 100 -12.27 1.41 -2.23
N PHE A 101 -13.14 0.47 -1.85
CA PHE A 101 -14.11 -0.15 -2.75
C PHE A 101 -15.53 -0.01 -2.21
N THR A 102 -16.48 0.13 -3.13
CA THR A 102 -17.91 0.09 -2.84
C THR A 102 -18.41 -1.36 -2.74
N THR A 103 -19.57 -1.56 -2.10
CA THR A 103 -20.21 -2.89 -2.01
C THR A 103 -20.42 -3.55 -3.37
N ASN A 104 -20.73 -2.76 -4.41
CA ASN A 104 -20.93 -3.30 -5.77
C ASN A 104 -19.61 -3.78 -6.39
N GLU A 105 -18.52 -3.05 -6.16
CA GLU A 105 -17.19 -3.45 -6.62
C GLU A 105 -16.71 -4.70 -5.88
N ILE A 106 -16.89 -4.77 -4.55
CA ILE A 106 -16.56 -5.96 -3.76
C ILE A 106 -17.30 -7.19 -4.29
N ALA A 107 -18.62 -7.09 -4.53
CA ALA A 107 -19.40 -8.18 -5.11
C ALA A 107 -18.87 -8.60 -6.51
N ALA A 108 -18.46 -7.64 -7.33
CA ALA A 108 -17.88 -7.89 -8.64
C ALA A 108 -16.51 -8.58 -8.54
N ILE A 109 -15.65 -8.15 -7.62
CA ILE A 109 -14.35 -8.76 -7.33
C ILE A 109 -14.53 -10.23 -6.89
N HIS A 110 -15.51 -10.53 -6.01
CA HIS A 110 -15.83 -11.91 -5.61
C HIS A 110 -16.32 -12.79 -6.80
N SER A 111 -16.96 -12.18 -7.80
CA SER A 111 -17.48 -12.89 -8.98
C SER A 111 -16.41 -13.33 -9.99
N HIS A 112 -15.12 -13.24 -9.62
CA HIS A 112 -13.96 -13.63 -10.42
C HIS A 112 -13.72 -12.75 -11.65
N GLN A 113 -13.75 -11.44 -11.46
CA GLN A 113 -13.37 -10.49 -12.50
C GLN A 113 -11.85 -10.36 -12.66
N LEU A 114 -11.44 -9.92 -13.86
CA LEU A 114 -10.06 -9.59 -14.15
C LEU A 114 -9.65 -8.35 -13.34
N ILE A 115 -8.65 -8.50 -12.47
CA ILE A 115 -8.11 -7.40 -11.66
C ILE A 115 -6.71 -7.06 -12.15
N ARG A 116 -6.52 -5.80 -12.50
CA ARG A 116 -5.22 -5.24 -12.88
C ARG A 116 -4.76 -4.25 -11.83
N LEU A 117 -3.45 -4.14 -11.67
CA LEU A 117 -2.84 -3.06 -10.91
C LEU A 117 -1.70 -2.46 -11.72
N GLY A 118 -1.40 -1.20 -11.46
CA GLY A 118 -0.32 -0.53 -12.14
C GLY A 118 0.06 0.81 -11.54
N ILE A 119 1.03 1.43 -12.19
CA ILE A 119 1.51 2.77 -11.89
C ILE A 119 1.46 3.56 -13.19
N GLU A 120 0.83 4.73 -13.14
CA GLU A 120 0.75 5.66 -14.26
C GLU A 120 1.44 6.98 -13.93
N HIS A 121 2.78 6.95 -13.89
CA HIS A 121 3.60 8.11 -13.57
C HIS A 121 4.56 8.42 -14.74
N GLU A 122 4.88 9.69 -14.98
CA GLU A 122 5.74 10.11 -16.12
C GLU A 122 7.11 9.42 -16.12
N ALA A 123 7.68 9.21 -14.92
CA ALA A 123 8.97 8.55 -14.73
C ALA A 123 8.87 7.02 -14.66
N MET A 124 7.66 6.45 -14.53
CA MET A 124 7.46 5.01 -14.39
C MET A 124 6.03 4.62 -14.79
N PHE A 125 5.92 3.84 -15.86
CA PHE A 125 4.67 3.21 -16.30
C PHE A 125 4.82 1.70 -16.25
N CYS A 126 3.93 1.03 -15.52
CA CYS A 126 3.85 -0.43 -15.51
C CYS A 126 2.45 -0.89 -15.14
N GLU A 127 2.06 -2.06 -15.62
CA GLU A 127 0.81 -2.73 -15.26
C GLU A 127 1.01 -4.24 -15.21
N THR A 128 0.19 -4.90 -14.40
CA THR A 128 0.12 -6.36 -14.34
C THR A 128 -1.29 -6.82 -13.98
N VAL A 129 -1.60 -8.06 -14.32
CA VAL A 129 -2.81 -8.76 -13.88
C VAL A 129 -2.48 -9.49 -12.57
N LEU A 130 -3.40 -9.47 -11.61
CA LEU A 130 -3.30 -10.32 -10.42
C LEU A 130 -3.51 -11.79 -10.80
N ASP A 131 -2.60 -12.65 -10.37
CA ASP A 131 -2.81 -14.10 -10.49
C ASP A 131 -3.92 -14.59 -9.55
N ASP A 132 -4.42 -15.80 -9.81
CA ASP A 132 -5.51 -16.41 -9.05
C ASP A 132 -5.17 -16.67 -7.57
N GLY A 133 -3.89 -16.83 -7.22
CA GLY A 133 -3.45 -16.99 -5.84
C GLY A 133 -3.56 -15.69 -5.08
N ALA A 134 -2.94 -14.63 -5.62
CA ALA A 134 -2.98 -13.28 -5.07
C ALA A 134 -4.42 -12.75 -4.97
N ARG A 135 -5.23 -12.92 -6.03
CA ARG A 135 -6.63 -12.49 -6.02
C ARG A 135 -7.40 -13.17 -4.88
N ARG A 136 -7.31 -14.50 -4.74
CA ARG A 136 -8.03 -15.22 -3.68
C ARG A 136 -7.59 -14.80 -2.29
N SER A 137 -6.29 -14.56 -2.09
CA SER A 137 -5.79 -14.07 -0.81
C SER A 137 -6.36 -12.69 -0.46
N LEU A 138 -6.42 -11.77 -1.43
CA LEU A 138 -6.95 -10.42 -1.21
C LEU A 138 -8.47 -10.40 -1.02
N LEU A 139 -9.20 -11.41 -1.50
CA LEU A 139 -10.63 -11.55 -1.23
C LEU A 139 -10.94 -11.83 0.24
N GLU A 140 -9.97 -12.36 1.00
CA GLU A 140 -10.14 -12.61 2.45
C GLU A 140 -10.07 -11.33 3.29
N ASP A 141 -9.70 -10.20 2.68
CA ASP A 141 -9.62 -8.90 3.34
C ASP A 141 -10.97 -8.14 3.38
N PHE A 142 -11.98 -8.62 2.64
CA PHE A 142 -13.34 -8.06 2.64
C PHE A 142 -14.27 -8.80 3.62
N ASP A 143 -15.22 -8.07 4.20
CA ASP A 143 -16.23 -8.60 5.14
C ASP A 143 -17.50 -9.14 4.46
#